data_AF-A0A6J0CD40-F1
#
_entry.id   AF-A0A6J0CD40-F1
#
_cell.length_a   1.000
_cell.length_b   1.000
_cell.length_c   1.000
_cell.angle_alpha   90.00
_cell.angle_beta   90.00
_cell.angle_gamma   90.00
#
_symmetry.space_group_name_H-M   'P 1'
#
loop_
_entity.id
_entity.type
_entity.pdbx_description
1 polymer ?
#
loop_
_entity_poly.entity_id
_entity_poly.type
_entity_poly.pdbx_seq_one_letter_code
_entity_poly.pdbx_strand_id
1 'polypeptide(L)'
;MSDPRIRTLKIKTGVVKRLAKEKVTYEREAAQQRDRIQKFKDQGKDEYDIRKQEEVLQESLMMVPDCQRRLVKAFEELKKILESEQDLKEAEAYAEAEKVILEAEIQLPQPGEDLKTC
;
A
#
# COMPACT_ATOMS: atom_id res chain seq x y z
N MET A 1 -32.79 -7.04 -10.68
CA MET A 1 -31.69 -6.08 -10.96
C MET A 1 -30.74 -6.18 -9.77
N SER A 2 -29.42 -6.31 -9.98
CA SER A 2 -28.47 -6.41 -8.86
C SER A 2 -28.48 -5.11 -8.05
N ASP A 3 -28.42 -5.19 -6.72
CA ASP A 3 -28.37 -4.01 -5.84
C ASP A 3 -27.17 -3.11 -6.26
N PRO A 4 -27.38 -1.84 -6.63
CA PRO A 4 -26.31 -0.93 -7.05
C PRO A 4 -25.20 -0.79 -6.01
N ARG A 5 -25.50 -0.93 -4.72
CA ARG A 5 -24.53 -0.86 -3.62
C ARG A 5 -23.51 -1.98 -3.69
N ILE A 6 -23.90 -3.16 -4.14
CA ILE A 6 -22.99 -4.31 -4.36
C ILE A 6 -21.94 -3.98 -5.42
N ARG A 7 -22.32 -3.25 -6.48
CA ARG A 7 -21.37 -2.80 -7.49
C ARG A 7 -20.38 -1.81 -6.91
N THR A 8 -20.84 -0.83 -6.13
CA THR A 8 -19.99 0.14 -5.45
C THR A 8 -18.99 -0.55 -4.53
N LEU A 9 -19.47 -1.52 -3.73
CA LEU A 9 -18.64 -2.30 -2.82
C LEU A 9 -17.51 -3.00 -3.57
N LYS A 10 -17.83 -3.76 -4.64
CA LYS A 10 -16.81 -4.42 -5.48
C LYS A 10 -15.78 -3.45 -6.04
N ILE A 11 -16.20 -2.27 -6.49
CA ILE A 11 -15.29 -1.25 -7.03
C ILE A 11 -14.33 -0.76 -5.95
N LYS A 12 -14.86 -0.38 -4.78
CA LYS A 12 -14.07 0.17 -3.67
C LYS A 12 -13.13 -0.88 -3.08
N THR A 13 -13.58 -2.12 -2.93
CA THR A 13 -12.72 -3.26 -2.59
C THR A 13 -11.58 -3.42 -3.57
N GLY A 14 -11.86 -3.36 -4.88
CA GLY A 14 -10.83 -3.44 -5.91
C GLY A 14 -9.80 -2.31 -5.85
N VAL A 15 -10.22 -1.09 -5.47
CA VAL A 15 -9.30 0.05 -5.29
C VAL A 15 -8.36 -0.21 -4.12
N VAL A 16 -8.87 -0.58 -2.94
CA VAL A 16 -8.05 -0.90 -1.76
C VAL A 16 -7.06 -2.02 -2.06
N LYS A 17 -7.53 -3.11 -2.68
CA LYS A 17 -6.69 -4.28 -3.04
C LYS A 17 -5.54 -3.93 -3.97
N ARG A 18 -5.73 -3.00 -4.92
CA ARG A 18 -4.66 -2.55 -5.83
C ARG A 18 -3.65 -1.67 -5.12
N LEU A 19 -4.12 -0.68 -4.36
CA LEU A 19 -3.25 0.24 -3.63
C LEU A 19 -2.40 -0.48 -2.58
N ALA A 20 -2.96 -1.48 -1.88
CA ALA A 20 -2.21 -2.30 -0.94
C ALA A 20 -1.06 -3.07 -1.62
N LYS A 21 -1.32 -3.66 -2.80
CA LYS A 21 -0.28 -4.35 -3.59
C LYS A 21 0.77 -3.42 -4.17
N GLU A 22 0.36 -2.23 -4.58
CA GLU A 22 1.24 -1.19 -5.12
C GLU A 22 2.24 -0.73 -4.06
N LYS A 23 1.76 -0.43 -2.83
CA LYS A 23 2.62 -0.10 -1.68
C LYS A 23 3.65 -1.19 -1.41
N VAL A 24 3.22 -2.44 -1.30
CA VAL A 24 4.13 -3.58 -1.06
C VAL A 24 5.19 -3.72 -2.15
N THR A 25 4.83 -3.42 -3.39
CA THR A 25 5.77 -3.48 -4.53
C THR A 25 6.85 -2.42 -4.39
N TYR A 26 6.49 -1.17 -4.12
CA TYR A 26 7.45 -0.09 -3.93
C TYR A 26 8.33 -0.28 -2.69
N GLU A 27 7.77 -0.76 -1.59
CA GLU A 27 8.55 -1.10 -0.39
C GLU A 27 9.57 -2.21 -0.67
N ARG A 28 9.17 -3.24 -1.42
CA ARG A 28 10.07 -4.33 -1.83
C ARG A 28 11.19 -3.82 -2.75
N GLU A 29 10.89 -2.93 -3.69
CA GLU A 29 11.91 -2.31 -4.56
C GLU A 29 12.92 -1.50 -3.73
N ALA A 30 12.44 -0.68 -2.79
CA ALA A 30 13.31 0.05 -1.88
C ALA A 30 14.18 -0.88 -1.01
N ALA A 31 13.62 -1.97 -0.50
CA ALA A 31 14.37 -2.98 0.25
C ALA A 31 15.47 -3.64 -0.60
N GLN A 32 15.14 -4.05 -1.83
CA GLN A 32 16.11 -4.63 -2.75
C GLN A 32 17.26 -3.66 -3.09
N GLN A 33 16.97 -2.36 -3.23
CA GLN A 33 18.00 -1.36 -3.48
C GLN A 33 18.86 -1.10 -2.23
N ARG A 34 18.29 -1.13 -1.02
CA ARG A 34 19.07 -1.09 0.23
C ARG A 34 20.04 -2.26 0.32
N ASP A 35 19.59 -3.48 0.03
CA ASP A 35 20.44 -4.67 0.01
C ASP A 35 21.57 -4.55 -1.02
N ARG A 36 21.26 -3.96 -2.18
CA ARG A 36 22.26 -3.71 -3.23
C ARG A 36 23.32 -2.70 -2.78
N ILE A 37 22.91 -1.60 -2.14
CA ILE A 37 23.83 -0.60 -1.58
C ILE A 37 24.73 -1.26 -0.52
N GLN A 38 24.17 -2.09 0.36
CA GLN A 38 24.96 -2.79 1.37
C GLN A 38 26.00 -3.71 0.73
N LYS A 39 25.63 -4.48 -0.31
CA LYS A 39 26.59 -5.29 -1.07
C LYS A 39 27.69 -4.46 -1.72
N PHE A 40 27.39 -3.26 -2.21
CA PHE A 40 28.40 -2.36 -2.78
C PHE A 40 29.39 -1.90 -1.71
N LYS A 41 28.89 -1.57 -0.50
CA LYS A 41 29.71 -1.22 0.66
C LYS A 41 30.60 -2.40 1.08
N ASP A 42 30.04 -3.60 1.20
CA ASP A 42 30.77 -4.80 1.61
C ASP A 42 31.85 -5.22 0.60
N GLN A 43 31.62 -4.96 -0.70
CA GLN A 43 32.59 -5.20 -1.77
C GLN A 43 33.67 -4.11 -1.87
N GLY A 44 33.61 -3.06 -1.06
CA GLY A 44 34.55 -1.95 -1.13
C GLY A 44 34.47 -1.18 -2.45
N LYS A 45 33.27 -1.07 -3.05
CA LYS A 45 33.04 -0.20 -4.22
C LYS A 45 33.32 1.25 -3.85
N ASP A 46 33.69 2.06 -4.84
CA ASP A 46 33.97 3.46 -4.59
C ASP A 46 32.72 4.27 -4.23
N GLU A 47 32.94 5.43 -3.61
CA GLU A 47 31.87 6.29 -3.11
C GLU A 47 30.94 6.81 -4.21
N TYR A 48 31.43 7.00 -5.44
CA TYR A 48 30.61 7.47 -6.54
C TYR A 48 29.57 6.40 -6.94
N ASP A 49 30.01 5.14 -7.06
CA ASP A 49 29.12 4.01 -7.32
C ASP A 49 28.05 3.83 -6.23
N ILE A 50 28.46 3.95 -4.96
CA ILE A 50 27.54 3.87 -3.81
C ILE A 50 26.52 5.02 -3.84
N ARG A 51 26.99 6.26 -4.02
CA ARG A 51 26.12 7.44 -4.09
C ARG A 51 25.11 7.32 -5.23
N LYS A 52 25.51 6.77 -6.37
CA LYS A 52 24.60 6.56 -7.50
C LYS A 52 23.48 5.56 -7.16
N GLN A 53 23.78 4.51 -6.40
CA GLN A 53 22.73 3.58 -5.94
C GLN A 53 21.84 4.23 -4.86
N GLU A 54 22.39 5.10 -4.01
CA GLU A 54 21.59 5.85 -3.03
C GLU A 54 20.61 6.82 -3.70
N GLU A 55 20.99 7.47 -4.82
CA GLU A 55 20.07 8.26 -5.65
C GLU A 55 18.90 7.41 -6.17
N VAL A 56 19.20 6.21 -6.70
CA VAL A 56 18.16 5.27 -7.19
C VAL A 56 17.24 4.81 -6.06
N LEU A 57 17.78 4.58 -4.86
CA LEU A 57 16.97 4.27 -3.69
C LEU A 57 16.00 5.42 -3.37
N GLN A 58 16.45 6.68 -3.42
CA GLN A 58 15.59 7.84 -3.18
C GLN A 58 14.45 7.92 -4.21
N GLU A 59 14.70 7.61 -5.49
CA GLU A 59 13.66 7.55 -6.51
C GLU A 59 12.57 6.53 -6.19
N SER A 60 12.94 5.33 -5.72
CA SER A 60 11.98 4.31 -5.27
C SER A 60 11.20 4.74 -4.02
N LEU A 61 11.88 5.39 -3.07
CA LEU A 61 11.28 5.85 -1.81
C LEU A 61 10.24 6.96 -2.03
N MET A 62 10.50 7.90 -2.94
CA MET A 62 9.57 9.01 -3.25
C MET A 62 8.17 8.55 -3.72
N MET A 63 8.02 7.30 -4.18
CA MET A 63 6.73 6.75 -4.63
C MET A 63 5.86 6.23 -3.48
N VAL A 64 6.46 5.84 -2.36
CA VAL A 64 5.76 5.19 -1.23
C VAL A 64 4.77 6.14 -0.54
N PRO A 65 5.11 7.40 -0.23
CA PRO A 65 4.21 8.33 0.47
C PRO A 65 2.86 8.53 -0.21
N ASP A 66 2.84 8.72 -1.53
CA ASP A 66 1.58 8.99 -2.23
C ASP A 66 0.69 7.75 -2.28
N CYS A 67 1.28 6.58 -2.50
CA CYS A 67 0.57 5.31 -2.47
C CYS A 67 -0.06 5.07 -1.10
N GLN A 68 0.69 5.34 -0.02
CA GLN A 68 0.23 5.21 1.35
C GLN A 68 -0.93 6.16 1.66
N ARG A 69 -0.83 7.44 1.28
CA ARG A 69 -1.95 8.41 1.41
C ARG A 69 -3.21 7.93 0.70
N ARG A 70 -3.07 7.45 -0.53
CA ARG A 70 -4.21 6.93 -1.31
C ARG A 70 -4.80 5.68 -0.67
N LEU A 71 -3.96 4.78 -0.17
CA LEU A 71 -4.40 3.56 0.52
C LEU A 71 -5.20 3.89 1.78
N VAL A 72 -4.68 4.77 2.64
CA VAL A 72 -5.38 5.21 3.87
C VAL A 72 -6.77 5.75 3.54
N LYS A 73 -6.85 6.67 2.56
CA LYS A 73 -8.13 7.25 2.16
C LYS A 73 -9.11 6.22 1.60
N ALA A 74 -8.64 5.31 0.74
CA ALA A 74 -9.49 4.28 0.16
C ALA A 74 -9.95 3.25 1.21
N PHE A 75 -9.07 2.93 2.16
CA PHE A 75 -9.37 2.05 3.30
C PHE A 75 -10.47 2.65 4.17
N GLU A 76 -10.33 3.91 4.59
CA GLU A 76 -11.33 4.62 5.40
C GLU A 76 -12.68 4.70 4.67
N GLU A 77 -12.66 4.98 3.37
CA GLU A 77 -13.88 5.03 2.56
C GLU A 77 -14.59 3.66 2.50
N LEU A 78 -13.85 2.58 2.24
CA LEU A 78 -14.41 1.23 2.20
C LEU A 78 -14.91 0.79 3.58
N LYS A 79 -14.16 1.07 4.65
CA LYS A 79 -14.55 0.77 6.03
C LYS A 79 -15.85 1.47 6.39
N LYS A 80 -15.99 2.75 6.05
CA LYS A 80 -17.24 3.51 6.27
C LYS A 80 -18.43 2.90 5.51
N ILE A 81 -18.23 2.43 4.27
CA ILE A 81 -19.28 1.75 3.50
C ILE A 81 -19.70 0.46 4.21
N LEU A 82 -18.75 -0.35 4.68
CA LEU A 82 -19.07 -1.57 5.43
C LEU A 82 -19.89 -1.24 6.69
N GLU A 83 -19.48 -0.23 7.46
CA GLU A 83 -20.19 0.23 8.65
C GLU A 83 -21.62 0.71 8.36
N SER A 84 -21.87 1.35 7.21
CA SER A 84 -23.21 1.85 6.85
C SER A 84 -24.12 0.80 6.20
N GLU A 85 -23.56 -0.17 5.48
CA GLU A 85 -24.29 -1.13 4.64
C GLU A 85 -24.34 -2.52 5.30
N GLN A 86 -24.60 -2.56 6.61
CA GLN A 86 -24.61 -3.79 7.41
C GLN A 86 -25.70 -4.79 6.97
N ASP A 87 -26.74 -4.33 6.29
CA ASP A 87 -27.79 -5.16 5.68
C ASP A 87 -27.26 -6.01 4.51
N LEU A 88 -26.07 -5.71 3.99
CA LEU A 88 -25.42 -6.47 2.91
C LEU A 88 -24.45 -7.54 3.40
N LYS A 89 -24.38 -7.84 4.71
CA LYS A 89 -23.42 -8.81 5.29
C LYS A 89 -23.44 -10.21 4.65
N GLU A 90 -24.63 -10.68 4.27
CA GLU A 90 -24.80 -12.00 3.64
C GLU A 90 -24.34 -12.01 2.17
N ALA A 91 -24.02 -10.85 1.59
CA ALA A 91 -23.51 -10.78 0.23
C ALA A 91 -22.02 -11.14 0.17
N GLU A 92 -21.66 -11.99 -0.79
CA GLU A 92 -20.25 -12.37 -1.04
C GLU A 92 -19.33 -11.16 -1.24
N ALA A 93 -19.84 -10.09 -1.85
CA ALA A 93 -19.08 -8.84 -2.05
C ALA A 93 -18.71 -8.14 -0.73
N TYR A 94 -19.55 -8.29 0.29
CA TYR A 94 -19.32 -7.73 1.62
C TYR A 94 -18.26 -8.54 2.37
N ALA A 95 -18.36 -9.87 2.35
CA ALA A 95 -17.34 -10.75 2.93
C ALA A 95 -15.95 -10.54 2.30
N GLU A 96 -15.84 -10.41 0.97
CA GLU A 96 -14.56 -10.10 0.30
C GLU A 96 -14.06 -8.70 0.69
N ALA A 97 -14.95 -7.72 0.85
CA ALA A 97 -14.57 -6.37 1.28
C ALA A 97 -14.01 -6.36 2.73
N GLU A 98 -14.63 -7.09 3.66
CA GLU A 98 -14.11 -7.26 5.02
C GLU A 98 -12.74 -7.92 5.03
N LYS A 99 -12.58 -9.00 4.25
CA LYS A 99 -11.28 -9.67 4.11
C LYS A 99 -10.21 -8.71 3.59
N VAL A 100 -10.51 -7.94 2.55
CA VAL A 100 -9.56 -6.98 1.97
C VAL A 100 -9.22 -5.85 2.95
N ILE A 101 -10.16 -5.41 3.79
CA ILE A 101 -9.86 -4.47 4.87
C ILE A 101 -8.84 -5.06 5.84
N LEU A 102 -9.06 -6.28 6.34
CA LEU A 102 -8.12 -6.93 7.25
C LEU A 102 -6.71 -7.10 6.63
N GLU A 103 -6.65 -7.50 5.36
CA GLU A 103 -5.39 -7.63 4.62
C GLU A 103 -4.71 -6.27 4.34
N ALA A 104 -5.46 -5.19 4.18
CA ALA A 104 -4.94 -3.86 3.92
C ALA A 104 -4.52 -3.13 5.20
N GLU A 105 -5.11 -3.46 6.35
CA GLU A 105 -4.81 -2.84 7.64
C GLU A 105 -3.35 -3.01 8.05
N ILE A 106 -2.76 -4.18 7.78
CA ILE A 106 -1.32 -4.44 8.00
C ILE A 106 -0.41 -3.58 7.11
N GLN A 107 -0.95 -2.98 6.05
CA GLN A 107 -0.23 -2.12 5.11
C GLN A 107 -0.41 -0.63 5.43
N LEU A 108 -1.20 -0.26 6.44
CA LEU A 108 -1.37 1.12 6.84
C LEU A 108 -0.16 1.64 7.63
N PRO A 109 0.10 2.97 7.62
CA PRO A 109 1.11 3.57 8.49
C PRO A 109 0.86 3.21 9.95
N GLN A 110 1.92 2.83 10.67
CA GLN A 110 1.85 2.68 12.12
C GLN A 110 1.79 4.06 12.81
N PRO A 111 1.20 4.17 14.01
CA PRO A 111 1.20 5.42 14.77
C PRO A 111 2.64 5.91 15.00
N GLY A 112 3.03 7.01 14.36
CA GLY A 112 4.37 7.58 14.44
C GLY A 112 5.22 7.43 13.18
N GLU A 113 4.78 6.68 12.16
CA GLU A 113 5.36 6.73 10.82
C GLU A 113 4.85 7.99 10.10
N ASP A 114 5.68 9.03 10.03
CA ASP A 114 5.36 10.24 9.29
C ASP A 114 5.16 9.90 7.80
N LEU A 115 4.00 10.24 7.23
CA LEU A 115 3.72 10.10 5.79
C LEU A 115 4.66 10.94 4.90
N LYS A 116 5.58 11.70 5.49
CA LYS A 116 6.59 12.52 4.82
C LYS A 116 8.00 11.91 4.85
N THR A 117 8.24 10.86 5.67
CA THR A 117 9.59 10.32 5.92
C THR A 117 9.87 8.96 5.28
N CYS A 118 8.91 8.42 4.51
CA CYS A 118 9.17 7.28 3.63
C CYS A 118 9.73 7.74 2.29
#